data_AF-A0A8S1HYY9-F1
#
_entry.id   AF-A0A8S1HYY9-F1
#
_cell.length_a   1.000
_cell.length_b   1.000
_cell.length_c   1.000
_cell.angle_alpha   90.00
_cell.angle_beta   90.00
_cell.angle_gamma   90.00
#
_symmetry.space_group_name_H-M   'P 1'
#
loop_
_entity.id
_entity.type
_entity.pdbx_description
1 polymer ?
#
loop_
_entity_poly.entity_id
_entity_poly.type
_entity_poly.pdbx_seq_one_letter_code
_entity_poly.pdbx_strand_id
1 'polypeptide(L)' 'GYDDVQQSFFLAETLKYAYLAFADDSLLSLNYWIFNTEAHPLPVLVS' A
#
# COMPACT_ATOMS: atom_id res chain seq x y z
N GLY A 1 7.72 -28.74 -4.16
CA GLY A 1 8.84 -27.78 -4.10
C GLY A 1 8.25 -26.39 -4.12
N TYR A 2 8.99 -25.40 -3.62
CA TYR A 2 8.64 -23.99 -3.77
C TYR A 2 9.02 -23.53 -5.20
N ASP A 3 8.35 -22.50 -5.71
CA ASP A 3 8.48 -22.02 -7.09
C ASP A 3 9.64 -21.04 -7.32
N ASP A 4 10.44 -20.74 -6.28
CA ASP A 4 11.57 -19.78 -6.30
C ASP A 4 11.21 -18.40 -6.88
N VAL A 5 9.94 -17.99 -6.72
CA VAL A 5 9.45 -16.68 -7.15
C VAL A 5 8.87 -15.94 -5.96
N GLN A 6 9.40 -14.75 -5.69
CA GLN A 6 8.72 -13.78 -4.85
C GLN A 6 7.88 -12.86 -5.73
N GLN A 7 6.57 -12.94 -5.56
CA GLN A 7 5.65 -12.07 -6.31
C GLN A 7 5.84 -10.61 -5.90
N SER A 8 5.83 -9.69 -6.87
CA SER A 8 6.02 -8.25 -6.62
C SER A 8 4.93 -7.67 -5.71
N PHE A 9 3.69 -8.17 -5.81
CA PHE A 9 2.57 -7.77 -4.95
C PHE A 9 2.85 -8.05 -3.47
N PHE A 10 3.70 -9.02 -3.13
CA PHE A 10 4.01 -9.31 -1.73
C PHE A 10 4.66 -8.10 -1.05
N LEU A 11 5.59 -7.42 -1.72
CA LEU A 11 6.19 -6.20 -1.20
C LEU A 11 5.27 -5.00 -1.35
N ALA A 12 4.67 -4.83 -2.53
CA ALA A 12 3.88 -3.64 -2.84
C ALA A 12 2.57 -3.57 -2.04
N GLU A 13 1.87 -4.69 -1.89
CA GLU A 13 0.55 -4.75 -1.28
C GLU A 13 0.63 -5.38 0.12
N THR A 14 1.08 -6.64 0.22
CA THR A 14 0.97 -7.41 1.47
C THR A 14 1.74 -6.75 2.61
N LEU A 15 3.03 -6.49 2.42
CA LEU A 15 3.86 -5.88 3.47
C LEU A 15 3.49 -4.42 3.72
N LYS A 16 3.09 -3.66 2.68
CA LYS A 16 2.65 -2.27 2.84
C LYS A 16 1.40 -2.19 3.70
N TYR A 17 0.37 -2.97 3.42
CA TYR A 17 -0.85 -2.97 4.21
C TYR A 17 -0.63 -3.55 5.60
N ALA A 18 0.17 -4.61 5.74
CA ALA A 18 0.54 -5.13 7.05
C ALA A 18 1.22 -4.05 7.91
N TYR A 19 2.14 -3.27 7.33
CA TYR A 19 2.79 -2.17 8.04
C TYR A 19 1.80 -1.05 8.38
N LEU A 20 1.00 -0.58 7.41
CA LEU A 20 0.04 0.50 7.62
C LEU A 20 -1.05 0.15 8.64
N ALA A 21 -1.43 -1.12 8.74
CA ALA A 21 -2.40 -1.59 9.74
C ALA A 21 -1.93 -1.39 11.20
N PHE A 22 -0.63 -1.25 11.42
CA PHE A 22 -0.05 -1.00 12.75
C PHE A 22 0.68 0.35 12.84
N ALA A 23 0.68 1.14 11.76
CA ALA A 23 1.27 2.47 11.74
C ALA A 23 0.28 3.51 12.31
N ASP A 24 0.79 4.71 12.61
CA ASP A 24 -0.05 5.84 12.98
C ASP A 24 -0.82 6.38 11.76
N ASP A 25 -2.09 6.72 11.95
CA ASP A 25 -3.00 7.21 10.90
C ASP A 25 -2.50 8.49 10.21
N SER A 26 -1.65 9.28 10.88
CA SER A 26 -1.06 10.49 10.31
C SER A 26 -0.01 10.22 9.24
N LEU A 27 0.59 9.01 9.23
CA LEU A 27 1.67 8.66 8.30
C LEU A 27 1.21 8.69 6.84
N LEU A 28 0.00 8.18 6.57
CA LEU A 28 -0.55 8.10 5.21
C LEU A 28 -2.07 8.21 5.26
N SER A 29 -2.54 9.38 5.71
CA SER A 29 -3.97 9.62 5.92
C SER A 29 -4.79 9.49 4.64
N LEU A 30 -5.87 8.70 4.73
CA LEU A 30 -6.81 8.45 3.63
C LEU A 30 -7.62 9.69 3.21
N ASN A 31 -7.53 10.79 3.96
CA ASN A 31 -8.12 12.07 3.55
C ASN A 31 -7.36 12.72 2.38
N TYR A 32 -6.08 12.37 2.21
CA TYR A 32 -5.20 12.97 1.18
C TYR A 32 -4.73 11.97 0.13
N TRP A 33 -4.81 10.67 0.43
CA TRP A 33 -4.29 9.61 -0.41
C TRP A 33 -5.33 8.56 -0.74
N ILE A 34 -5.38 8.16 -2.01
CA ILE A 34 -6.18 7.05 -2.51
C ILE A 34 -5.22 5.99 -3.05
N PHE A 35 -5.38 4.75 -2.63
CA PHE A 35 -4.59 3.64 -3.16
C PHE A 35 -5.24 3.10 -4.44
N ASN A 36 -4.43 2.83 -5.46
CA ASN A 36 -4.86 2.00 -6.57
C ASN A 36 -4.86 0.51 -6.19
N THR A 37 -5.21 -0.36 -7.15
CA THR A 37 -5.28 -1.81 -6.93
C THR A 37 -3.92 -2.46 -6.62
N GLU A 38 -2.80 -1.78 -6.90
CA GLU A 38 -1.43 -2.24 -6.60
C GLU A 38 -0.85 -1.53 -5.35
N ALA A 39 -1.72 -0.95 -4.51
CA ALA A 39 -1.38 -0.24 -3.28
C ALA A 39 -0.42 0.95 -3.49
N HIS A 40 -0.37 1.54 -4.68
CA HIS A 40 0.36 2.79 -4.90
C HIS A 40 -0.51 3.98 -4.45
N PRO A 41 -0.01 4.86 -3.55
CA PRO A 41 -0.77 6.02 -3.09
C PRO A 41 -0.76 7.12 -4.15
N LEU A 42 -1.95 7.63 -4.47
CA LEU A 42 -2.19 8.74 -5.38
C LEU A 42 -2.82 9.90 -4.60
N PRO A 43 -2.42 11.16 -4.84
CA PRO A 43 -3.01 12.29 -4.13
C PRO A 43 -4.45 12.54 -4.59
N VAL A 44 -5.31 12.95 -3.65
CA VAL A 44 -6.63 13.50 -3.98
C VAL A 44 -6.43 14.81 -4.74
N LEU A 45 -6.94 14.89 -5.98
CA LEU A 45 -6.91 16.11 -6.78
C LEU A 45 -8.18 16.91 -6.53
N VAL A 46 -8.01 18.17 -6.14
CA VAL A 46 -9.11 19.16 -6.03
C VAL A 46 -8.92 20.21 -7.13
N SER A 47 -9.98 20.44 -7.90
CA SER A 47 -10.04 21.44 -8.99
C SER A 47 -10.39 22.82 -8.46
#